data_AF-A0A930F8X7-F1
#
_entry.id   AF-A0A930F8X7-F1
#
_cell.length_a   1.000
_cell.length_b   1.000
_cell.length_c   1.000
_cell.angle_alpha   90.00
_cell.angle_beta   90.00
_cell.angle_gamma   90.00
#
_symmetry.space_group_name_H-M   'P 1'
#
loop_
_entity.id
_entity.type
_entity.pdbx_description
1 polymer ?
#
loop_
_entity_poly.entity_id
_entity_poly.type
_entity_poly.pdbx_seq_one_letter_code
_entity_poly.pdbx_strand_id
1 'polypeptide(L)'
;CRKIKDPDERFIRVYIGILKKQLYISITNATSETVKQRTDHYFTTKRGDHGHGLKRVDQVVKKYDGYLNRQNEPGVFATEIVLPL
;
A
#
# COMPACT_ATOMS: atom_id res chain seq x y z
N CYS A 1 -7.48 -5.04 -6.70
CA CYS A 1 -7.77 -5.30 -8.13
C CYS A 1 -8.67 -6.50 -8.41
N ARG A 2 -8.37 -7.75 -7.98
CA ARG A 2 -9.17 -8.94 -8.39
C ARG A 2 -10.68 -8.88 -8.08
N LYS A 3 -11.07 -8.13 -7.03
CA LYS A 3 -12.47 -7.92 -6.63
C LYS A 3 -13.22 -6.89 -7.49
N ILE A 4 -12.53 -6.14 -8.35
CA ILE A 4 -13.14 -5.18 -9.29
C ILE A 4 -13.75 -5.98 -10.44
N LYS A 5 -15.04 -5.74 -10.72
CA LYS A 5 -15.80 -6.50 -11.70
C LYS A 5 -15.30 -6.23 -13.12
N ASP A 6 -15.19 -4.96 -13.48
CA ASP A 6 -14.68 -4.52 -14.77
C ASP A 6 -13.16 -4.74 -14.86
N PRO A 7 -12.66 -5.57 -15.79
CA PRO A 7 -11.22 -5.72 -16.02
C PRO A 7 -10.52 -4.43 -16.45
N ASP A 8 -11.18 -3.54 -17.17
CA ASP A 8 -10.58 -2.32 -17.72
C ASP A 8 -10.32 -1.27 -16.62
N GLU A 9 -11.06 -1.36 -15.51
CA GLU A 9 -10.82 -0.57 -14.30
C GLU A 9 -9.70 -1.14 -13.42
N ARG A 10 -9.18 -2.35 -13.71
CA ARG A 10 -8.11 -2.95 -12.91
C ARG A 10 -6.77 -2.39 -13.34
N PHE A 11 -6.11 -1.69 -12.41
CA PHE A 11 -4.73 -1.29 -12.60
C PHE A 11 -3.87 -1.53 -11.37
N ILE A 12 -2.56 -1.61 -11.61
CA ILE A 12 -1.51 -1.44 -10.62
C ILE A 12 -0.47 -0.53 -11.28
N ARG A 13 -0.06 0.53 -10.57
CA ARG A 13 1.00 1.46 -10.96
C ARG A 13 2.08 1.37 -9.90
N VAL A 14 3.33 1.26 -10.36
CA VAL A 14 4.49 1.18 -9.49
C VAL A 14 5.50 2.20 -10.00
N TYR A 15 5.92 3.09 -9.12
CA TYR A 15 7.01 4.04 -9.36
C TYR A 15 8.12 3.75 -8.35
N ILE A 16 9.34 3.65 -8.86
CA ILE A 16 10.54 3.48 -8.05
C ILE A 16 11.56 4.48 -8.55
N GLY A 17 12.14 5.26 -7.65
CA GLY A 17 13.13 6.26 -8.02
C GLY A 17 13.95 6.71 -6.81
N ILE A 18 15.04 7.43 -7.08
CA ILE A 18 15.85 8.04 -6.02
C ILE A 18 15.50 9.53 -6.00
N LEU A 19 15.05 10.03 -4.85
CA LEU A 19 14.76 11.44 -4.61
C LEU A 19 15.59 11.93 -3.42
N LYS A 20 16.44 12.95 -3.63
CA LYS A 20 17.27 13.55 -2.56
C LYS A 20 18.06 12.52 -1.74
N LYS A 21 18.69 11.54 -2.41
CA LYS A 21 19.41 10.40 -1.79
C LYS A 21 18.53 9.47 -0.92
N GLN A 22 17.23 9.42 -1.20
CA GLN A 22 16.30 8.48 -0.56
C GLN A 22 15.64 7.64 -1.65
N LEU A 23 15.48 6.35 -1.40
CA LEU A 23 14.73 5.45 -2.28
C LEU A 23 13.23 5.70 -2.07
N TYR A 24 12.58 6.23 -3.08
CA TYR A 24 11.13 6.44 -3.11
C TYR A 24 10.45 5.33 -3.91
N ILE A 25 9.43 4.74 -3.30
CA ILE A 25 8.59 3.70 -3.91
C ILE A 25 7.13 4.14 -3.73
N SER A 26 6.39 4.26 -4.83
CA SER A 26 4.96 4.53 -4.81
C SER A 26 4.22 3.42 -5.55
N ILE A 27 3.25 2.82 -4.87
CA ILE A 27 2.43 1.74 -5.40
C ILE A 27 0.98 2.19 -5.29
N THR A 28 0.28 2.18 -6.42
CA THR A 28 -1.13 2.57 -6.50
C THR A 28 -1.90 1.51 -7.23
N ASN A 29 -3.01 1.04 -6.66
CA ASN A 29 -3.82 0.01 -7.30
C ASN A 29 -5.31 0.33 -7.20
N ALA A 30 -6.05 -0.14 -8.19
CA ALA A 30 -7.49 -0.06 -8.16
C ALA A 30 -8.06 -0.89 -7.00
N THR A 31 -8.99 -0.31 -6.25
CA THR A 31 -9.72 -0.98 -5.17
C THR A 31 -11.20 -0.65 -5.20
N SER A 32 -12.04 -1.67 -4.99
CA SER A 32 -13.48 -1.49 -4.74
C SER A 32 -13.78 -1.37 -3.24
N GLU A 33 -12.76 -1.47 -2.39
CA GLU A 33 -12.91 -1.48 -0.94
C GLU A 33 -12.79 -0.06 -0.38
N THR A 34 -13.90 0.48 0.10
CA THR A 34 -13.89 1.58 1.08
C THR A 34 -13.48 0.99 2.43
N VAL A 35 -12.19 0.69 2.59
CA VAL A 35 -11.65 0.27 3.89
C VAL A 35 -11.90 1.41 4.86
N LYS A 36 -12.92 1.26 5.71
CA LYS A 36 -13.17 2.16 6.83
C LYS A 36 -11.92 2.08 7.70
N GLN A 37 -11.15 3.16 7.73
CA GLN A 37 -10.13 3.44 8.74
C GLN A 37 -10.83 3.40 10.11
N ARG A 38 -11.01 2.20 10.66
CA ARG A 38 -11.33 2.02 12.07
C ARG A 38 -10.01 1.65 12.71
N THR A 39 -9.36 2.68 13.25
CA THR A 39 -8.23 2.59 14.17
C THR A 39 -6.89 2.27 13.49
N ASP A 40 -6.23 3.28 12.91
CA ASP A 40 -4.78 3.35 12.56
C ASP A 40 -4.12 2.19 11.79
N HIS A 41 -4.87 1.15 11.45
CA HIS A 41 -4.38 -0.12 10.95
C HIS A 41 -5.34 -0.65 9.88
N TYR A 42 -4.76 -0.99 8.74
CA TYR A 42 -5.48 -1.65 7.65
C TYR A 42 -5.62 -3.13 7.97
N PHE A 43 -6.80 -3.55 8.43
CA PHE A 43 -7.10 -4.97 8.67
C PHE A 43 -7.45 -5.65 7.35
N THR A 44 -6.85 -6.81 7.11
CA THR A 44 -7.25 -7.65 5.98
C THR A 44 -8.60 -8.32 6.28
N THR A 45 -9.42 -8.49 5.24
CA THR A 45 -10.66 -9.29 5.31
C THR A 45 -10.44 -10.76 4.96
N LYS A 46 -9.20 -11.15 4.63
CA LYS A 46 -8.84 -12.54 4.32
C LYS A 46 -8.79 -13.34 5.63
N ARG A 47 -9.63 -14.37 5.77
CA ARG A 47 -9.60 -15.29 6.93
C ARG A 47 -8.39 -16.24 6.81
N GLY A 48 -7.65 -16.44 7.90
CA GLY A 48 -6.49 -17.35 8.00
C GLY A 48 -5.15 -16.64 8.22
N ASP A 49 -4.04 -17.30 7.90
CA ASP A 49 -2.64 -16.82 8.04
C ASP A 49 -2.22 -15.78 6.97
N HIS A 50 -3.21 -15.12 6.38
CA HIS A 50 -3.06 -14.20 5.26
C HIS A 50 -3.51 -12.83 5.69
N GLY A 51 -2.62 -11.83 5.60
CA GLY A 51 -2.85 -10.49 6.14
C GLY A 51 -1.59 -9.75 6.57
N HIS A 52 -0.48 -10.49 6.71
CA HIS A 52 0.79 -9.94 7.17
C HIS A 52 1.53 -9.08 6.14
N GLY A 53 1.04 -8.97 4.90
CA GLY A 53 1.71 -8.22 3.84
C GLY A 53 1.99 -6.77 4.23
N LEU A 54 0.96 -6.02 4.63
CA LEU A 54 1.11 -4.62 5.06
C LEU A 54 1.94 -4.51 6.34
N LYS A 55 1.72 -5.40 7.31
CA LYS A 55 2.50 -5.44 8.56
C LYS A 55 3.99 -5.69 8.33
N ARG A 56 4.35 -6.54 7.36
CA ARG A 56 5.74 -6.78 6.98
C ARG A 56 6.36 -5.55 6.33
N VAL A 57 5.61 -4.86 5.48
CA VAL A 57 6.05 -3.57 4.92
C VAL A 57 6.31 -2.58 6.06
N ASP A 58 5.40 -2.47 7.04
CA ASP A 58 5.59 -1.57 8.20
C ASP A 58 6.88 -1.90 8.95
N GLN A 59 7.12 -3.18 9.21
CA GLN A 59 8.31 -3.65 9.91
C GLN A 59 9.60 -3.37 9.13
N VAL A 60 9.60 -3.58 7.81
CA VAL A 60 10.76 -3.31 6.96
C VAL A 60 11.03 -1.81 6.92
N VAL A 61 10.03 -0.97 6.68
CA VAL A 61 10.22 0.48 6.65
C VAL A 61 10.74 0.98 8.00
N LYS A 62 10.17 0.52 9.10
CA LYS A 62 10.64 0.86 10.45
C LYS A 62 12.07 0.37 10.71
N LYS A 63 12.44 -0.82 10.23
CA LYS A 63 13.80 -1.37 10.41
C LYS A 63 14.88 -0.51 9.76
N TYR A 64 14.55 0.15 8.66
CA TYR A 64 15.47 1.01 7.90
C TYR A 64 15.21 2.50 8.17
N ASP A 65 14.53 2.85 9.28
CA ASP A 65 14.21 4.24 9.66
C ASP A 65 13.56 5.06 8.52
N GLY A 66 12.77 4.39 7.70
CA GLY A 66 12.07 4.99 6.58
C GLY A 66 10.72 5.59 6.96
N TYR A 67 10.11 6.24 5.98
CA TYR A 67 8.77 6.78 6.07
C TYR A 67 7.80 5.98 5.21
N LEU A 68 6.56 5.87 5.67
CA LEU A 68 5.49 5.15 5.01
C LEU A 68 4.19 5.95 5.13
N ASN A 69 3.53 6.16 4.00
CA ASN A 69 2.21 6.77 3.92
C ASN A 69 1.26 5.83 3.17
N ARG A 70 0.03 5.69 3.66
CA ARG A 70 -1.00 4.87 3.01
C ARG A 70 -2.33 5.58 3.00
N GLN A 71 -2.89 5.66 1.80
CA GLN A 71 -4.17 6.32 1.57
C GLN A 71 -5.10 5.35 0.85
N ASN A 72 -6.37 5.40 1.24
CA ASN A 72 -7.41 4.61 0.62
C ASN A 72 -8.59 5.52 0.29
N GLU A 73 -8.71 5.87 -0.98
CA GLU A 73 -9.82 6.65 -1.52
C GLU A 73 -10.78 5.73 -2.30
N PRO A 74 -12.03 6.16 -2.53
CA PRO A 74 -12.94 5.40 -3.38
C PRO A 74 -12.30 5.11 -4.75
N GLY A 75 -12.12 3.83 -5.08
CA GLY A 75 -11.51 3.41 -6.35
C GLY A 75 -10.00 3.18 -6.30
N VAL A 76 -9.27 3.76 -5.34
CA VAL A 76 -7.80 3.75 -5.34
C VAL A 76 -7.20 3.51 -3.95
N PHE A 77 -6.28 2.54 -3.88
CA PHE A 77 -5.39 2.34 -2.73
C PHE A 77 -3.97 2.73 -3.12
N ALA A 78 -3.33 3.58 -2.33
CA ALA A 78 -1.97 4.06 -2.53
C ALA A 78 -1.09 3.77 -1.32
N THR A 79 0.14 3.35 -1.57
CA THR A 79 1.19 3.19 -0.56
C THR A 79 2.46 3.85 -1.08
N GLU A 80 2.98 4.78 -0.27
CA GLU A 80 4.23 5.47 -0.54
C GLU A 80 5.24 5.12 0.54
N ILE A 81 6.46 4.82 0.12
CA ILE A 81 7.55 4.41 0.97
C ILE A 81 8.76 5.26 0.61
N VAL A 82 9.44 5.75 1.64
CA VAL A 82 10.72 6.45 1.51
C VAL A 82 11.71 5.74 2.42
N LEU A 83 12.85 5.31 1.87
CA LEU A 83 13.92 4.67 2.63
C LEU A 83 15.20 5.50 2.48
N PRO A 84 15.96 5.72 3.57
CA PRO A 84 17.29 6.29 3.46
C PRO A 84 18.22 5.35 2.68
N LEU A 85 19.07 5.91 1.83
CA LEU A 85 20.15 5.20 1.14
C LEU A 85 21.45 5.26 1.95
#